data_AF-A0A661IHK5-F1
#
_entry.id   AF-A0A661IHK5-F1
#
_cell.length_a   1.000
_cell.length_b   1.000
_cell.length_c   1.000
_cell.angle_alpha   90.00
_cell.angle_beta   90.00
_cell.angle_gamma   90.00
#
_symmetry.space_group_name_H-M   'P 1'
#
loop_
_entity.id
_entity.type
_entity.pdbx_description
1 polymer ?
#
loop_
_entity_poly.entity_id
_entity_poly.type
_entity_poly.pdbx_seq_one_letter_code
_entity_poly.pdbx_strand_id
1 'polypeptide(L)'
;MGINKFISSVEESLGLDESKKSSKQKSLKSFLKKLKKRKEKINSFLKQKSDENALKEKKEELKIVSIHIKKAEKILAELEN
;
A
#
# COMPACT_ATOMS: atom_id res chain seq x y z
N MET A 1 0.26 19.05 -30.45
CA MET A 1 0.44 18.74 -29.01
C MET A 1 -0.32 17.46 -28.71
N GLY A 2 0.33 16.45 -28.13
CA GLY A 2 -0.34 15.19 -27.81
C GLY A 2 -1.30 15.35 -26.63
N ILE A 3 -2.38 14.55 -26.59
CA ILE A 3 -3.42 14.62 -25.55
C ILE A 3 -2.82 14.58 -24.13
N ASN A 4 -1.75 13.79 -23.93
CA ASN A 4 -1.07 13.68 -22.64
C ASN A 4 -0.37 14.99 -22.22
N LYS A 5 0.22 15.74 -23.16
CA LYS A 5 0.84 17.05 -22.88
C LYS A 5 -0.22 18.11 -22.57
N PHE A 6 -1.40 18.01 -23.19
CA PHE A 6 -2.53 18.89 -22.89
C PHE A 6 -3.07 18.64 -21.49
N ILE A 7 -3.29 17.37 -21.12
CA ILE A 7 -3.74 16.99 -19.78
C ILE A 7 -2.73 17.45 -18.71
N SER A 8 -1.42 17.21 -18.91
CA SER A 8 -0.40 17.68 -17.96
C SER A 8 -0.35 19.20 -17.85
N SER A 9 -0.47 19.95 -18.95
CA SER A 9 -0.47 21.42 -18.92
C SER A 9 -1.71 22.00 -18.24
N VAL A 10 -2.87 21.37 -18.41
CA VAL A 10 -4.12 21.75 -17.74
C VAL A 10 -4.03 21.43 -16.24
N GLU A 11 -3.45 20.29 -15.88
CA GLU A 11 -3.25 19.91 -14.48
C GLU A 11 -2.26 20.83 -13.75
N GLU A 12 -1.15 21.22 -14.38
CA GLU A 12 -0.22 22.23 -13.86
C GLU A 12 -0.90 23.60 -13.71
N SER A 13 -1.61 24.05 -14.76
CA SER A 13 -2.26 25.36 -14.76
C SER A 13 -3.40 25.49 -13.75
N LEU A 14 -4.01 24.37 -13.34
CA LEU A 14 -5.07 24.30 -12.33
C LEU A 14 -4.55 23.89 -10.94
N GLY A 15 -3.24 23.68 -10.76
CA GLY A 15 -2.68 23.24 -9.48
C GLY A 15 -3.15 21.84 -9.03
N LEU A 16 -3.54 20.98 -9.97
CA LEU A 16 -4.11 19.66 -9.70
C LEU A 16 -3.05 18.60 -9.35
N ASP A 17 -1.77 18.93 -9.42
CA ASP A 17 -0.66 18.02 -9.07
C ASP A 17 -0.72 17.60 -7.58
N GLU A 18 -1.11 18.52 -6.69
CA GLU A 18 -1.38 18.22 -5.28
C GLU A 18 -2.59 17.30 -5.10
N SER A 19 -3.60 17.41 -5.97
CA SER A 19 -4.78 16.53 -5.94
C SER A 19 -4.41 15.08 -6.30
N LYS A 20 -3.49 14.90 -7.26
CA LYS A 20 -2.90 13.58 -7.59
C LYS A 20 -2.05 13.02 -6.46
N LYS A 21 -1.23 13.85 -5.80
CA LYS A 21 -0.47 13.42 -4.62
C LYS A 21 -1.40 13.01 -3.47
N SER A 22 -2.43 13.81 -3.17
CA SER A 22 -3.38 13.53 -2.08
C SER A 22 -4.23 12.27 -2.33
N SER A 23 -4.67 12.04 -3.57
CA SER A 23 -5.45 10.85 -3.96
C SER A 23 -4.61 9.58 -3.94
N LYS A 24 -3.35 9.64 -4.39
CA LYS A 24 -2.38 8.55 -4.25
C LYS A 24 -2.08 8.24 -2.78
N GLN A 25 -1.85 9.26 -1.96
CA GLN A 25 -1.60 9.11 -0.52
C GLN A 25 -2.82 8.48 0.20
N LYS A 26 -4.05 8.92 -0.09
CA LYS A 26 -5.28 8.31 0.44
C LYS A 26 -5.41 6.84 0.04
N SER A 27 -5.15 6.53 -1.23
CA SER A 27 -5.19 5.15 -1.73
C SER A 27 -4.14 4.27 -1.04
N LEU A 28 -2.94 4.80 -0.84
CA LEU A 28 -1.84 4.12 -0.14
C LEU A 28 -2.16 3.89 1.34
N LYS A 29 -2.73 4.89 2.05
CA LYS A 29 -3.22 4.76 3.43
C LYS A 29 -4.29 3.67 3.56
N SER A 30 -5.24 3.62 2.61
CA SER A 30 -6.28 2.58 2.56
C SER A 30 -5.69 1.18 2.33
N PHE A 31 -4.73 1.06 1.40
CA PHE A 31 -4.02 -0.18 1.12
C PHE A 31 -3.21 -0.67 2.33
N LEU A 32 -2.50 0.23 3.03
CA LEU A 32 -1.80 -0.06 4.29
C LEU A 32 -2.74 -0.59 5.37
N LYS A 33 -3.93 0.01 5.51
CA LYS A 33 -4.96 -0.49 6.43
C LYS A 33 -5.37 -1.93 6.11
N LYS A 34 -5.54 -2.27 4.82
CA LYS A 34 -5.87 -3.64 4.39
C LYS A 34 -4.73 -4.61 4.68
N LEU A 35 -3.49 -4.24 4.42
CA LEU A 35 -2.32 -5.06 4.73
C LEU A 35 -2.15 -5.30 6.24
N LYS A 36 -2.37 -4.29 7.07
CA LYS A 36 -2.33 -4.44 8.55
C LYS A 36 -3.42 -5.40 9.03
N LYS A 37 -4.67 -5.25 8.55
CA LYS A 37 -5.75 -6.22 8.83
C LYS A 37 -5.41 -7.63 8.37
N ARG A 38 -4.74 -7.79 7.23
CA ARG A 38 -4.32 -9.10 6.73
C ARG A 38 -3.25 -9.71 7.64
N LYS A 39 -2.27 -8.91 8.09
CA LYS A 39 -1.26 -9.32 9.06
C LYS A 39 -1.88 -9.80 10.38
N GLU A 40 -2.88 -9.08 10.90
CA GLU A 40 -3.61 -9.49 12.11
C GLU A 40 -4.32 -10.84 11.93
N LYS A 41 -5.03 -11.03 10.81
CA LYS A 41 -5.69 -12.31 10.51
C LYS A 41 -4.70 -13.47 10.43
N ILE A 42 -3.56 -13.26 9.79
CA ILE A 42 -2.50 -14.27 9.70
C ILE A 42 -1.96 -14.59 11.10
N ASN A 43 -1.69 -13.58 11.93
CA ASN A 43 -1.23 -13.79 13.30
C ASN A 43 -2.25 -14.56 14.15
N SER A 44 -3.55 -14.25 14.05
CA SER A 44 -4.59 -14.99 14.75
C SER A 44 -4.67 -16.45 14.28
N PHE A 45 -4.52 -16.68 12.97
CA PHE A 45 -4.48 -18.04 12.40
C PHE A 45 -3.26 -18.83 12.90
N LEU A 46 -2.08 -18.20 12.95
CA LEU A 46 -0.86 -18.81 13.48
C LEU A 46 -0.96 -19.16 14.97
N LYS A 47 -1.79 -18.43 15.74
CA LYS A 47 -2.04 -18.71 17.16
C LYS A 47 -3.03 -19.85 17.39
N GLN A 48 -4.00 -20.05 16.49
CA GLN A 48 -5.07 -21.02 16.65
C GLN A 48 -4.78 -22.40 16.02
N LYS A 49 -3.93 -22.48 14.99
CA LYS A 49 -3.66 -23.74 14.29
C LYS A 49 -2.33 -24.38 14.69
N SER A 50 -2.36 -25.70 14.85
CA SER A 50 -1.21 -26.57 15.15
C SER A 50 -0.66 -27.30 13.92
N ASP A 51 -1.21 -27.08 12.73
CA ASP A 51 -0.80 -27.75 11.49
C ASP A 51 0.51 -27.14 10.93
N GLU A 52 1.59 -27.91 10.92
CA GLU A 52 2.93 -27.45 10.51
C GLU A 52 3.02 -26.92 9.08
N ASN A 53 2.29 -27.53 8.14
CA ASN A 53 2.33 -27.14 6.74
C ASN A 53 1.58 -25.82 6.53
N ALA A 54 0.38 -25.71 7.12
CA ALA A 54 -0.39 -24.47 7.10
C ALA A 54 0.35 -23.32 7.83
N LEU A 55 1.13 -23.63 8.87
CA LEU A 55 1.96 -22.66 9.58
C LEU A 55 3.12 -22.13 8.71
N LYS A 56 3.77 -22.98 7.90
CA LYS A 56 4.85 -22.56 6.99
C LYS A 56 4.34 -21.59 5.93
N GLU A 57 3.27 -21.95 5.22
CA GLU A 57 2.66 -21.08 4.19
C GLU A 57 2.24 -19.72 4.77
N LYS A 58 1.64 -19.72 5.96
CA LYS A 58 1.18 -18.49 6.61
C LYS A 58 2.32 -17.63 7.14
N LYS A 59 3.45 -18.23 7.53
CA LYS A 59 4.68 -17.49 7.86
C LYS A 59 5.29 -16.84 6.62
N GLU A 60 5.24 -17.50 5.46
CA GLU A 60 5.67 -16.90 4.19
C GLU A 60 4.74 -15.75 3.77
N GLU A 61 3.42 -15.95 3.86
CA GLU A 61 2.43 -14.88 3.63
C GLU A 61 2.71 -13.68 4.55
N LEU A 62 3.01 -13.92 5.84
CA LEU A 62 3.37 -12.89 6.81
C LEU A 62 4.62 -12.10 6.41
N LYS A 63 5.67 -12.79 5.92
CA LYS A 63 6.90 -12.16 5.45
C LYS A 63 6.62 -11.24 4.25
N ILE A 64 5.86 -11.74 3.27
CA ILE A 64 5.49 -10.98 2.07
C ILE A 64 4.70 -9.73 2.45
N VAL A 65 3.67 -9.89 3.30
CA VAL A 65 2.85 -8.77 3.79
C VAL A 65 3.69 -7.75 4.54
N SER A 66 4.65 -8.19 5.36
CA SER A 66 5.55 -7.29 6.10
C SER A 66 6.48 -6.50 5.18
N ILE A 67 6.99 -7.11 4.11
CA ILE A 67 7.81 -6.40 3.11
C ILE A 67 6.97 -5.33 2.40
N HIS A 68 5.74 -5.66 2.01
CA HIS A 68 4.85 -4.71 1.34
C HIS A 68 4.43 -3.55 2.26
N ILE A 69 4.22 -3.79 3.56
CA ILE A 69 3.98 -2.73 4.54
C ILE A 69 5.17 -1.77 4.60
N LYS A 70 6.40 -2.28 4.74
CA LYS A 70 7.61 -1.44 4.79
C LYS A 70 7.79 -0.62 3.51
N LYS A 71 7.55 -1.21 2.34
CA LYS A 71 7.61 -0.49 1.06
C LYS A 71 6.54 0.61 0.98
N ALA A 72 5.30 0.29 1.38
CA ALA A 72 4.22 1.26 1.38
C ALA A 72 4.48 2.42 2.36
N GLU A 73 5.07 2.16 3.53
CA GLU A 73 5.46 3.20 4.49
C GLU A 73 6.55 4.12 3.94
N LYS A 74 7.55 3.59 3.24
CA LYS A 74 8.58 4.40 2.55
C LYS A 74 7.97 5.32 1.49
N ILE A 75 7.15 4.77 0.59
CA ILE A 75 6.49 5.54 -0.47
C ILE A 75 5.60 6.63 0.14
N LEU A 76 4.96 6.35 1.28
CA LEU A 76 4.11 7.32 1.95
C LEU A 76 4.92 8.48 2.54
N ALA A 77 6.09 8.21 3.12
CA ALA A 77 7.00 9.22 3.61
C ALA A 77 7.60 10.08 2.47
N GLU A 78 7.85 9.48 1.30
CA GLU A 78 8.28 10.20 0.10
C GLU A 78 7.17 11.06 -0.52
N LEU A 79 5.89 10.70 -0.31
CA LEU A 79 4.74 11.49 -0.76
C LEU A 79 4.32 12.60 0.23
N GLU A 80 4.79 12.52 1.48
CA GLU A 80 4.58 13.53 2.53
C GLU A 80 5.69 14.60 2.58
N ASN A 81 6.81 14.38 1.86
CA ASN A 81 7.85 15.39 1.57
C ASN A 81 7.66 15.98 0.17
#